data_AF-K2APN3-F1
#
_entry.id   AF-K2APN3-F1
#
_cell.length_a   1.000
_cell.length_b   1.000
_cell.length_c   1.000
_cell.angle_alpha   90.00
_cell.angle_beta   90.00
_cell.angle_gamma   90.00
#
_symmetry.space_group_name_H-M   'P 1'
#
loop_
_entity.id
_entity.type
_entity.pdbx_description
1 polymer ?
#
loop_
_entity_poly.entity_id
_entity_poly.type
_entity_poly.pdbx_seq_one_letter_code
_entity_poly.pdbx_strand_id
1 'polypeptide(L)'
;MSVIQFLISGGMASVGGDLPEVEQKKANSVIRSFGEKVKKYAITLQVPAVLLKVQQCTFLFVAKDTTGFHFVFADAPGQNSIQYRNLSAHGRVELNSIVHQTRIEIGEVVWAFSCPSHMETNEWEGHIENMVKQYVNTVLQSQHKPDKKISEEALSVPEIASGLEKFKTDYPVGSQTAFIMMQFGNTKTHNAIIECIKKTLKKQGIIALRADDKEYMDDLFPNVKTYMHGCDFGIAVFDRITEDDFNPNVSLEVGYVLGMGKNVLLLKDKTLRALQTDLTGKLYKQFDTTDIESTLPQQIEKWLADKGVVSK
;
A
#
# COMPACT_ATOMS: atom_id res chain seq x y z
N MET A 1 8.25 9.69 28.78
CA MET A 1 6.86 9.72 29.32
C MET A 1 5.95 9.84 28.11
N SER A 2 4.84 9.12 27.97
CA SER A 2 4.00 9.22 26.77
C SER A 2 2.98 10.36 26.85
N VAL A 3 2.38 10.72 25.71
CA VAL A 3 1.30 11.73 25.62
C VAL A 3 0.06 11.33 26.44
N ILE A 4 -0.29 10.04 26.46
CA ILE A 4 -1.38 9.53 27.29
C ILE A 4 -1.04 9.69 28.78
N GLN A 5 0.18 9.35 29.19
CA GLN A 5 0.61 9.47 30.58
C GLN A 5 0.62 10.94 31.04
N PHE A 6 1.05 11.86 30.17
CA PHE A 6 0.98 13.30 30.42
C PHE A 6 -0.46 13.74 30.67
N LEU A 7 -1.42 13.29 29.85
CA LEU A 7 -2.82 13.66 30.01
C LEU A 7 -3.45 13.08 31.28
N ILE A 8 -3.06 11.87 31.71
CA ILE A 8 -3.60 11.20 32.90
C ILE A 8 -2.99 11.74 34.20
N SER A 9 -1.67 11.87 34.26
CA SER A 9 -0.93 12.11 35.51
C SER A 9 -0.21 13.46 35.58
N GLY A 10 -0.31 14.29 34.53
CA GLY A 10 0.47 15.53 34.39
C GLY A 10 1.90 15.28 33.93
N GLY A 11 2.66 16.36 33.71
CA GLY A 11 4.06 16.30 33.26
C GLY A 11 4.45 17.50 32.37
N MET A 12 5.45 17.32 31.52
CA MET A 12 5.85 18.29 30.49
C MET A 12 5.60 17.72 29.09
N ALA A 13 4.81 18.43 28.29
CA ALA A 13 4.62 18.19 26.87
C ALA A 13 4.44 19.53 26.17
N SER A 14 4.95 19.66 24.94
CA SER A 14 4.68 20.83 24.10
C SER A 14 3.25 20.75 23.59
N VAL A 15 2.43 21.75 23.92
CA VAL A 15 1.04 21.83 23.49
C VAL A 15 0.90 22.99 22.51
N GLY A 16 0.43 22.70 21.30
CA GLY A 16 0.19 23.68 20.24
C GLY A 16 -1.16 23.45 19.56
N GLY A 17 -1.64 24.45 18.83
CA GLY A 17 -2.90 24.33 18.09
C GLY A 17 -3.78 25.58 18.06
N ASP A 18 -4.86 25.47 17.30
CA ASP A 18 -5.90 26.51 17.10
C ASP A 18 -7.30 26.04 17.55
N LEU A 19 -7.41 24.84 18.15
CA LEU A 19 -8.65 24.34 18.72
C LEU A 19 -8.99 25.07 20.04
N PRO A 20 -10.24 25.50 20.27
CA PRO A 20 -10.61 26.18 21.52
C PRO A 20 -10.40 25.32 22.78
N GLU A 21 -9.98 25.93 23.89
CA GLU A 21 -9.67 25.21 25.16
C GLU A 21 -10.80 24.32 25.66
N VAL A 22 -12.05 24.73 25.48
CA VAL A 22 -13.23 23.94 25.89
C VAL A 22 -13.28 22.61 25.13
N GLU A 23 -12.98 22.63 23.83
CA GLU A 23 -12.95 21.44 22.99
C GLU A 23 -11.68 20.60 23.23
N GLN A 24 -10.54 21.26 23.53
CA GLN A 24 -9.34 20.55 23.98
C GLN A 24 -9.61 19.75 25.26
N LYS A 25 -10.33 20.32 26.23
CA LYS A 25 -10.71 19.63 27.48
C LYS A 25 -11.58 18.40 27.22
N LYS A 26 -12.55 18.50 26.30
CA LYS A 26 -13.38 17.35 25.88
C LYS A 26 -12.56 16.28 25.19
N ALA A 27 -11.69 16.66 24.24
CA ALA A 27 -10.77 15.72 23.60
C ALA A 27 -9.90 15.02 24.65
N ASN A 28 -9.38 15.74 25.64
CA ASN A 28 -8.53 15.19 26.70
C ASN A 28 -9.27 14.18 27.59
N SER A 29 -10.55 14.40 27.91
CA SER A 29 -11.34 13.40 28.65
C SER A 29 -11.49 12.09 27.87
N VAL A 30 -11.62 12.17 26.55
CA VAL A 30 -11.76 11.00 25.67
C VAL A 30 -10.47 10.20 25.64
N ILE A 31 -9.34 10.90 25.49
CA ILE A 31 -8.01 10.27 25.45
C ILE A 31 -7.69 9.63 26.81
N ARG A 32 -8.05 10.27 27.93
CA ARG A 32 -7.92 9.68 29.29
C ARG A 32 -8.74 8.39 29.42
N SER A 33 -10.03 8.45 29.09
CA SER A 33 -10.93 7.29 29.15
C SER A 33 -10.40 6.15 28.28
N PHE A 34 -9.98 6.44 27.03
CA PHE A 34 -9.34 5.48 26.15
C PHE A 34 -8.08 4.86 26.77
N GLY A 35 -7.13 5.69 27.24
CA GLY A 35 -5.87 5.22 27.82
C GLY A 35 -6.04 4.33 29.04
N GLU A 36 -6.95 4.70 29.96
CA GLU A 36 -7.27 3.89 31.13
C GLU A 36 -7.95 2.57 30.77
N LYS A 37 -8.90 2.60 29.84
CA LYS A 37 -9.60 1.40 29.37
C LYS A 37 -8.68 0.45 28.61
N VAL A 38 -7.76 0.95 27.77
CA VAL A 38 -6.72 0.12 27.14
C VAL A 38 -5.92 -0.63 28.19
N LYS A 39 -5.46 0.05 29.24
CA LYS A 39 -4.69 -0.58 30.32
C LYS A 39 -5.50 -1.65 31.05
N LYS A 40 -6.75 -1.35 31.42
CA LYS A 40 -7.64 -2.31 32.11
C LYS A 40 -7.94 -3.53 31.25
N TYR A 41 -8.33 -3.33 30.00
CA TYR A 41 -8.68 -4.41 29.08
C TYR A 41 -7.48 -5.30 28.73
N ALA A 42 -6.31 -4.70 28.51
CA ALA A 42 -5.07 -5.43 28.27
C ALA A 42 -4.67 -6.32 29.47
N ILE A 43 -4.87 -5.84 30.70
CA ILE A 43 -4.62 -6.65 31.92
C ILE A 43 -5.56 -7.87 31.95
N THR A 44 -6.84 -7.70 31.63
CA THR A 44 -7.81 -8.81 31.57
C THR A 44 -7.40 -9.89 30.59
N LEU A 45 -6.80 -9.50 29.45
CA LEU A 45 -6.32 -10.40 28.41
C LEU A 45 -4.85 -10.82 28.57
N GLN A 46 -4.20 -10.47 29.68
CA GLN A 46 -2.79 -10.75 29.96
C GLN A 46 -1.82 -10.25 28.87
N VAL A 47 -2.16 -9.14 28.21
CA VAL A 47 -1.32 -8.54 27.16
C VAL A 47 -0.15 -7.79 27.80
N PRO A 48 1.11 -8.10 27.43
CA PRO A 48 2.28 -7.37 27.92
C PRO A 48 2.21 -5.87 27.59
N ALA A 49 2.49 -5.00 28.57
CA ALA A 49 2.42 -3.55 28.40
C ALA A 49 3.37 -3.00 27.31
N VAL A 50 4.48 -3.71 27.04
CA VAL A 50 5.43 -3.35 25.98
C VAL A 50 4.80 -3.38 24.58
N LEU A 51 3.75 -4.18 24.38
CA LEU A 51 3.06 -4.31 23.10
C LEU A 51 2.03 -3.20 22.85
N LEU A 52 1.62 -2.49 23.90
CA LEU A 52 0.66 -1.41 23.81
C LEU A 52 1.35 -0.12 23.36
N LYS A 53 1.82 -0.08 22.11
CA LYS A 53 2.54 1.06 21.53
C LYS A 53 1.85 2.42 21.74
N VAL A 54 0.51 2.49 21.81
CA VAL A 54 -0.22 3.75 22.08
C VAL A 54 0.13 4.35 23.44
N GLN A 55 0.47 3.52 24.42
CA GLN A 55 0.89 3.95 25.76
C GLN A 55 2.33 4.49 25.78
N GLN A 56 3.06 4.36 24.67
CA GLN A 56 4.45 4.79 24.52
C GLN A 56 4.60 5.97 23.54
N CYS A 57 3.55 6.29 22.78
CA CYS A 57 3.56 7.37 21.79
C CYS A 57 4.00 8.72 22.40
N THR A 58 4.84 9.41 21.67
CA THR A 58 5.40 10.73 22.00
C THR A 58 4.62 11.85 21.33
N PHE A 59 3.76 11.55 20.34
CA PHE A 59 2.97 12.54 19.64
C PHE A 59 1.49 12.20 19.62
N LEU A 60 0.65 13.23 19.78
CA LEU A 60 -0.79 13.13 19.62
C LEU A 60 -1.32 14.28 18.77
N PHE A 61 -1.93 13.94 17.64
CA PHE A 61 -2.71 14.88 16.85
C PHE A 61 -4.19 14.75 17.21
N VAL A 62 -4.82 15.87 17.51
CA VAL A 62 -6.26 15.96 17.76
C VAL A 62 -6.84 16.95 16.76
N ALA A 63 -7.72 16.50 15.89
CA ALA A 63 -8.47 17.39 15.01
C ALA A 63 -9.95 17.37 15.35
N LYS A 64 -10.63 18.50 15.14
CA LYS A 64 -12.08 18.59 15.17
C LYS A 64 -12.59 19.12 13.84
N ASP A 65 -13.48 18.39 13.21
CA ASP A 65 -14.15 18.78 11.96
C ASP A 65 -15.66 19.03 12.22
N THR A 66 -16.48 19.09 11.17
CA THR A 66 -17.94 19.26 11.33
C THR A 66 -18.67 18.02 11.87
N THR A 67 -18.03 16.85 11.86
CA THR A 67 -18.64 15.56 12.22
C THR A 67 -18.21 15.04 13.59
N GLY A 68 -17.01 15.38 14.05
CA GLY A 68 -16.48 14.89 15.31
C GLY A 68 -15.02 15.25 15.57
N PHE A 69 -14.45 14.51 16.51
CA PHE A 69 -13.04 14.55 16.85
C PHE A 69 -12.30 13.39 16.19
N HIS A 70 -11.08 13.65 15.74
CA HIS A 70 -10.15 12.67 15.20
C HIS A 70 -8.89 12.66 16.06
N PHE A 71 -8.42 11.47 16.41
CA PHE A 71 -7.26 11.26 17.26
C PHE A 71 -6.25 10.40 16.51
N VAL A 72 -5.00 10.86 16.42
CA VAL A 72 -3.91 10.13 15.78
C VAL A 72 -2.73 10.06 16.73
N PHE A 73 -2.39 8.85 17.16
CA PHE A 73 -1.24 8.54 18.00
C PHE A 73 -0.06 8.18 17.11
N ALA A 74 1.04 8.89 17.25
CA ALA A 74 2.24 8.65 16.48
C ALA A 74 3.49 8.68 17.36
N ASP A 75 4.57 8.09 16.85
CA ASP A 75 5.90 8.27 17.40
C ASP A 75 6.63 9.34 16.60
N ALA A 76 7.02 10.41 17.29
CA ALA A 76 7.79 11.52 16.73
C ALA A 76 9.21 11.49 17.28
N PRO A 77 10.24 11.70 16.45
CA PRO A 77 11.60 11.87 16.94
C PRO A 77 11.70 13.19 17.73
N GLY A 78 11.91 13.10 19.06
CA GLY A 78 12.14 14.26 19.90
C GLY A 78 11.32 14.29 21.20
N GLN A 79 10.76 15.46 21.53
CA GLN A 79 10.00 15.68 22.76
C GLN A 79 8.52 15.37 22.60
N ASN A 80 7.86 15.07 23.72
CA ASN A 80 6.42 14.85 23.76
C ASN A 80 5.66 16.08 23.27
N SER A 81 4.73 15.89 22.33
CA SER A 81 3.88 17.00 21.89
C SER A 81 2.46 16.59 21.55
N ILE A 82 1.55 17.55 21.74
CA ILE A 82 0.14 17.44 21.41
C ILE A 82 -0.23 18.62 20.52
N GLN A 83 -0.84 18.32 19.38
CA GLN A 83 -1.28 19.31 18.40
C GLN A 83 -2.80 19.27 18.26
N TYR A 84 -3.46 20.37 18.58
CA TYR A 84 -4.91 20.50 18.49
C TYR A 84 -5.32 21.36 17.29
N ARG A 85 -6.02 20.79 16.32
CA ARG A 85 -6.44 21.48 15.10
C ARG A 85 -7.95 21.61 14.97
N ASN A 86 -8.40 22.82 14.65
CA ASN A 86 -9.76 23.10 14.26
C ASN A 86 -9.87 23.05 12.72
N LEU A 87 -10.40 21.94 12.23
CA LEU A 87 -10.62 21.71 10.80
C LEU A 87 -12.08 21.95 10.38
N SER A 88 -12.90 22.53 11.27
CA SER A 88 -14.33 22.76 11.00
C SER A 88 -14.60 23.58 9.73
N ALA A 89 -13.68 24.46 9.35
CA ALA A 89 -13.77 25.27 8.13
C ALA A 89 -13.64 24.44 6.84
N HIS A 90 -13.08 23.24 6.91
CA HIS A 90 -12.86 22.34 5.77
C HIS A 90 -14.00 21.32 5.60
N GLY A 91 -15.07 21.41 6.39
CA GLY A 91 -16.18 20.46 6.36
C GLY A 91 -15.81 19.14 7.02
N ARG A 92 -16.28 18.03 6.42
CA ARG A 92 -15.95 16.68 6.87
C ARG A 92 -14.57 16.28 6.38
N VAL A 93 -13.71 15.84 7.30
CA VAL A 93 -12.36 15.36 7.00
C VAL A 93 -12.27 13.87 7.28
N GLU A 94 -11.78 13.10 6.30
CA GLU A 94 -11.60 11.66 6.47
C GLU A 94 -10.38 11.35 7.35
N LEU A 95 -10.55 10.43 8.31
CA LEU A 95 -9.50 10.04 9.26
C LEU A 95 -8.22 9.58 8.55
N ASN A 96 -8.37 8.85 7.44
CA ASN A 96 -7.24 8.33 6.66
C ASN A 96 -6.37 9.45 6.06
N SER A 97 -6.98 10.58 5.67
CA SER A 97 -6.23 11.73 5.17
C SER A 97 -5.37 12.35 6.27
N ILE A 98 -5.91 12.45 7.49
CA ILE A 98 -5.19 12.96 8.67
C ILE A 98 -4.04 12.01 9.04
N VAL A 99 -4.30 10.70 9.03
CA VAL A 99 -3.28 9.66 9.28
C VAL A 99 -2.16 9.74 8.26
N HIS A 100 -2.49 9.88 6.97
CA HIS A 100 -1.50 10.00 5.91
C HIS A 100 -0.62 11.24 6.08
N GLN A 101 -1.23 12.41 6.34
CA GLN A 101 -0.48 13.64 6.57
C GLN A 101 0.41 13.56 7.81
N THR A 102 -0.12 13.03 8.91
CA THR A 102 0.65 12.83 10.16
C THR A 102 1.85 11.92 9.92
N ARG A 103 1.69 10.89 9.08
CA ARG A 103 2.79 9.99 8.74
C ARG A 103 3.92 10.68 7.97
N ILE A 104 3.56 11.59 7.06
CA ILE A 104 4.53 12.38 6.27
C ILE A 104 5.24 13.41 7.16
N GLU A 105 4.49 14.14 7.97
CA GLU A 105 5.04 15.28 8.72
C GLU A 105 5.75 14.86 10.02
N ILE A 106 5.31 13.78 10.65
CA ILE A 106 5.69 13.44 12.03
C ILE A 106 6.44 12.12 12.11
N GLY A 107 5.89 11.02 11.59
CA GLY A 107 6.52 9.70 11.70
C GLY A 107 5.55 8.51 11.79
N GLU A 108 5.93 7.46 12.50
CA GLU A 108 5.16 6.21 12.58
C GLU A 108 3.83 6.43 13.30
N VAL A 109 2.72 6.36 12.58
CA VAL A 109 1.38 6.35 13.17
C VAL A 109 1.09 4.97 13.75
N VAL A 110 0.83 4.93 15.05
CA VAL A 110 0.58 3.72 15.83
C VAL A 110 -0.90 3.35 15.85
N TRP A 111 -1.78 4.33 16.03
CA TRP A 111 -3.22 4.12 16.06
C TRP A 111 -3.97 5.40 15.76
N ALA A 112 -5.17 5.29 15.21
CA ALA A 112 -6.03 6.42 14.98
C ALA A 112 -7.51 6.03 15.10
N PHE A 113 -8.33 6.95 15.57
CA PHE A 113 -9.77 6.77 15.62
C PHE A 113 -10.53 8.08 15.60
N SER A 114 -11.85 8.02 15.36
CA SER A 114 -12.74 9.17 15.40
C SER A 114 -13.89 8.97 16.37
N CYS A 115 -14.33 10.06 16.99
CA CYS A 115 -15.48 10.13 17.89
C CYS A 115 -16.47 11.18 17.36
N PRO A 116 -17.69 10.80 16.96
CA PRO A 116 -18.69 11.74 16.50
C PRO A 116 -19.09 12.75 17.58
N SER A 117 -19.21 14.03 17.24
CA SER A 117 -19.52 15.08 18.22
C SER A 117 -20.99 15.15 18.64
N HIS A 118 -21.88 14.47 17.90
CA HIS A 118 -23.34 14.46 18.14
C HIS A 118 -23.80 13.39 19.14
N MET A 119 -22.90 12.52 19.57
CA MET A 119 -23.20 11.37 20.42
C MET A 119 -23.35 11.80 21.90
N GLU A 120 -24.27 11.19 22.66
CA GLU A 120 -24.45 11.50 24.08
C GLU A 120 -23.38 10.84 24.96
N THR A 121 -23.04 11.44 26.12
CA THR A 121 -21.93 10.99 26.99
C THR A 121 -21.93 9.48 27.31
N ASN A 122 -23.10 8.86 27.48
CA ASN A 122 -23.20 7.41 27.74
C ASN A 122 -22.84 6.56 26.52
N GLU A 123 -23.15 7.03 25.32
CA GLU A 123 -22.82 6.36 24.06
C GLU A 123 -21.33 6.49 23.72
N TRP A 124 -20.70 7.61 24.11
CA TRP A 124 -19.25 7.80 23.99
C TRP A 124 -18.47 6.71 24.74
N GLU A 125 -18.91 6.37 25.96
CA GLU A 125 -18.22 5.37 26.77
C GLU A 125 -18.22 3.98 26.12
N GLY A 126 -19.34 3.59 25.50
CA GLY A 126 -19.46 2.35 24.73
C GLY A 126 -18.64 2.38 23.43
N HIS A 127 -18.64 3.52 22.73
CA HIS A 127 -17.81 3.71 21.53
C HIS A 127 -16.32 3.61 21.83
N ILE A 128 -15.86 4.25 22.90
CA ILE A 128 -14.47 4.16 23.37
C ILE A 128 -14.13 2.71 23.73
N GLU A 129 -15.03 1.99 24.39
CA GLU A 129 -14.80 0.57 24.72
C GLU A 129 -14.64 -0.29 23.46
N ASN A 130 -15.42 -0.04 22.41
CA ASN A 130 -15.27 -0.72 21.13
C ASN A 130 -13.92 -0.38 20.47
N MET A 131 -13.50 0.88 20.50
CA MET A 131 -12.18 1.30 19.99
C MET A 131 -11.02 0.65 20.75
N VAL A 132 -11.15 0.52 22.07
CA VAL A 132 -10.19 -0.19 22.92
C VAL A 132 -10.08 -1.65 22.53
N LYS A 133 -11.24 -2.33 22.36
CA LYS A 133 -11.29 -3.74 21.93
C LYS A 133 -10.63 -3.92 20.57
N GLN A 134 -10.95 -3.04 19.60
CA GLN A 134 -10.34 -3.06 18.28
C GLN A 134 -8.81 -2.93 18.37
N TYR A 135 -8.32 -1.90 19.06
CA TYR A 135 -6.88 -1.68 19.22
C TYR A 135 -6.17 -2.89 19.83
N VAL A 136 -6.63 -3.36 20.99
CA VAL A 136 -5.96 -4.46 21.72
C VAL A 136 -6.02 -5.76 20.91
N ASN A 137 -7.13 -6.02 20.22
CA ASN A 137 -7.23 -7.18 19.32
C ASN A 137 -6.29 -7.07 18.12
N THR A 138 -6.09 -5.88 17.54
CA THR A 138 -5.09 -5.68 16.47
C THR A 138 -3.68 -5.95 16.99
N VAL A 139 -3.35 -5.49 18.20
CA VAL A 139 -2.05 -5.78 18.85
C VAL A 139 -1.85 -7.28 19.05
N LEU A 140 -2.87 -8.00 19.53
CA LEU A 140 -2.85 -9.45 19.69
C LEU A 140 -2.72 -10.19 18.36
N GLN A 141 -3.42 -9.75 17.32
CA GLN A 141 -3.31 -10.32 15.98
C GLN A 141 -1.93 -10.08 15.37
N SER A 142 -1.29 -8.93 15.64
CA SER A 142 0.09 -8.65 15.21
C SER A 142 1.15 -9.46 15.97
N GLN A 143 0.83 -10.06 17.11
CA GLN A 143 1.72 -11.04 17.75
C GLN A 143 1.66 -12.40 17.05
N HIS A 144 0.51 -12.73 16.43
CA HIS A 144 0.30 -13.99 15.73
C HIS A 144 0.65 -13.92 14.23
N LYS A 145 0.87 -12.71 13.70
CA LYS A 145 1.36 -12.48 12.33
C LYS A 145 2.78 -11.91 12.42
N PRO A 146 3.79 -12.50 11.77
CA PRO A 146 5.10 -11.86 11.65
C PRO A 146 4.92 -10.47 11.02
N ASP A 147 5.64 -9.48 11.56
CA ASP A 147 5.60 -8.04 11.19
C ASP A 147 5.30 -7.82 9.69
N LYS A 148 4.02 -7.63 9.34
CA LYS A 148 3.62 -7.10 8.04
C LYS A 148 3.57 -5.59 8.18
N LYS A 149 4.71 -4.92 7.98
CA LYS A 149 4.69 -3.52 7.55
C LYS A 149 3.79 -3.45 6.32
N ILE A 150 2.66 -2.75 6.42
CA ILE A 150 1.92 -2.31 5.24
C ILE A 150 2.95 -1.55 4.39
N SER A 151 3.24 -2.04 3.19
CA SER A 151 4.30 -1.43 2.40
C SER A 151 3.86 -0.03 1.96
N GLU A 152 4.82 0.87 1.77
CA GLU A 152 4.57 2.26 1.36
C GLU A 152 3.75 2.33 0.07
N GLU A 153 3.88 1.33 -0.82
CA GLU A 153 3.10 1.20 -2.06
C GLU A 153 1.61 0.89 -1.83
N ALA A 154 1.26 0.14 -0.78
CA ALA A 154 -0.14 -0.09 -0.43
C ALA A 154 -0.79 1.16 0.22
N LEU A 155 0.03 2.01 0.84
CA LEU A 155 -0.41 3.28 1.43
C LEU A 155 -0.57 4.38 0.37
N SER A 156 0.19 4.33 -0.73
CA SER A 156 0.11 5.33 -1.81
C SER A 156 -1.02 5.08 -2.80
N VAL A 157 -1.61 3.88 -2.82
CA VAL A 157 -2.73 3.52 -3.73
C VAL A 157 -3.84 2.77 -2.99
N PRO A 158 -4.70 3.48 -2.21
CA PRO A 158 -5.69 2.86 -1.32
C PRO A 158 -6.70 1.96 -2.05
N GLU A 159 -7.04 2.30 -3.28
CA GLU A 159 -7.98 1.56 -4.15
C GLU A 159 -7.58 0.10 -4.42
N ILE A 160 -6.28 -0.24 -4.33
CA ILE A 160 -5.77 -1.61 -4.56
C ILE A 160 -5.07 -2.20 -3.33
N ALA A 161 -5.15 -1.56 -2.16
CA ALA A 161 -4.40 -1.97 -0.97
C ALA A 161 -4.69 -3.43 -0.58
N SER A 162 -5.97 -3.83 -0.60
CA SER A 162 -6.39 -5.20 -0.32
C SER A 162 -5.85 -6.21 -1.35
N GLY A 163 -5.82 -5.82 -2.63
CA GLY A 163 -5.22 -6.61 -3.70
C GLY A 163 -3.73 -6.82 -3.48
N LEU A 164 -3.01 -5.75 -3.12
CA LEU A 164 -1.57 -5.80 -2.84
C LEU A 164 -1.23 -6.66 -1.61
N GLU A 165 -2.07 -6.66 -0.58
CA GLU A 165 -1.89 -7.53 0.59
C GLU A 165 -2.05 -9.01 0.24
N LYS A 166 -3.05 -9.33 -0.59
CA LYS A 166 -3.25 -10.70 -1.10
C LYS A 166 -2.08 -11.10 -2.01
N PHE A 167 -1.67 -10.24 -2.94
CA PHE A 167 -0.54 -10.47 -3.83
C PHE A 167 0.74 -10.80 -3.03
N LYS A 168 1.07 -10.00 -2.01
CA LYS A 168 2.24 -10.22 -1.14
C LYS A 168 2.16 -11.48 -0.27
N THR A 169 0.96 -12.04 -0.10
CA THR A 169 0.79 -13.31 0.58
C THR A 169 1.18 -14.47 -0.32
N ASP A 170 0.90 -14.36 -1.63
CA ASP A 170 1.32 -15.36 -2.62
C ASP A 170 2.80 -15.18 -3.02
N TYR A 171 3.27 -13.93 -3.08
CA TYR A 171 4.62 -13.55 -3.50
C TYR A 171 5.28 -12.68 -2.41
N PRO A 172 5.84 -13.30 -1.34
CA PRO A 172 6.46 -12.58 -0.24
C PRO A 172 7.77 -11.89 -0.65
N VAL A 173 8.23 -10.95 0.18
CA VAL A 173 9.48 -10.20 0.00
C VAL A 173 10.65 -11.16 -0.26
N GLY A 174 11.41 -10.90 -1.33
CA GLY A 174 12.49 -11.77 -1.81
C GLY A 174 12.09 -12.64 -3.01
N SER A 175 10.80 -12.75 -3.32
CA SER A 175 10.33 -13.33 -4.60
C SER A 175 10.56 -12.31 -5.71
N GLN A 176 11.25 -12.70 -6.78
CA GLN A 176 11.41 -11.85 -7.95
C GLN A 176 10.27 -12.13 -8.93
N THR A 177 9.54 -11.09 -9.32
CA THR A 177 8.28 -11.18 -10.06
C THR A 177 8.28 -10.26 -11.28
N ALA A 178 7.66 -10.72 -12.37
CA ALA A 178 7.55 -9.98 -13.62
C ALA A 178 6.09 -9.93 -14.09
N PHE A 179 5.56 -8.73 -14.35
CA PHE A 179 4.22 -8.56 -14.89
C PHE A 179 4.23 -8.66 -16.42
N ILE A 180 3.47 -9.60 -16.98
CA ILE A 180 3.29 -9.79 -18.41
C ILE A 180 2.11 -8.92 -18.89
N MET A 181 2.44 -7.88 -19.65
CA MET A 181 1.51 -7.00 -20.35
C MET A 181 1.41 -7.46 -21.81
N MET A 182 0.25 -7.94 -22.22
CA MET A 182 0.02 -8.37 -23.60
C MET A 182 -1.47 -8.31 -23.93
N GLN A 183 -1.80 -8.36 -25.22
CA GLN A 183 -3.20 -8.49 -25.63
C GLN A 183 -3.82 -9.76 -25.02
N PHE A 184 -4.98 -9.60 -24.41
CA PHE A 184 -5.81 -10.74 -24.01
C PHE A 184 -6.29 -11.46 -25.28
N GLY A 185 -5.70 -12.62 -25.54
CA GLY A 185 -6.04 -13.47 -26.67
C GLY A 185 -5.88 -14.94 -26.32
N ASN A 186 -6.85 -15.76 -26.73
CA ASN A 186 -6.83 -17.21 -26.51
C ASN A 186 -6.26 -17.97 -27.71
N THR A 187 -5.40 -17.33 -28.51
CA THR A 187 -4.76 -18.01 -29.65
C THR A 187 -3.63 -18.91 -29.16
N LYS A 188 -3.35 -19.97 -29.92
CA LYS A 188 -2.21 -20.86 -29.63
C LYS A 188 -0.89 -20.10 -29.55
N THR A 189 -0.71 -19.08 -30.39
CA THR A 189 0.49 -18.24 -30.44
C THR A 189 0.63 -17.40 -29.17
N HIS A 190 -0.43 -16.74 -28.69
CA HIS A 190 -0.38 -15.99 -27.42
C HIS A 190 -0.02 -16.91 -26.24
N ASN A 191 -0.63 -18.09 -26.16
CA ASN A 191 -0.31 -19.07 -25.12
C ASN A 191 1.16 -19.54 -25.21
N ALA A 192 1.68 -19.79 -26.42
CA ALA A 192 3.07 -20.17 -26.62
C ALA A 192 4.05 -19.06 -26.17
N ILE A 193 3.73 -17.79 -26.41
CA ILE A 193 4.52 -16.64 -25.92
C ILE A 193 4.55 -16.64 -24.39
N ILE A 194 3.39 -16.77 -23.74
CA ILE A 194 3.27 -16.76 -22.27
C ILE A 194 4.06 -17.90 -21.65
N GLU A 195 3.88 -19.12 -22.15
CA GLU A 195 4.59 -20.30 -21.65
C GLU A 195 6.10 -20.16 -21.86
N CYS A 196 6.54 -19.62 -23.00
CA CYS A 196 7.94 -19.35 -23.27
C CYS A 196 8.53 -18.32 -22.29
N ILE A 197 7.82 -17.21 -22.03
CA ILE A 197 8.22 -16.18 -21.06
C ILE A 197 8.32 -16.80 -19.65
N LYS A 198 7.25 -17.46 -19.18
CA LYS A 198 7.18 -18.10 -17.86
C LYS A 198 8.31 -19.12 -17.69
N LYS A 199 8.53 -20.00 -18.68
CA LYS A 199 9.60 -21.01 -18.68
C LYS A 199 10.99 -20.38 -18.64
N THR A 200 11.23 -19.31 -19.41
CA THR A 200 12.54 -18.65 -19.49
C THR A 200 12.87 -17.93 -18.18
N LEU A 201 11.91 -17.17 -17.64
CA LEU A 201 12.08 -16.47 -16.36
C LEU A 201 12.23 -17.42 -15.17
N LYS A 202 11.49 -18.54 -15.16
CA LYS A 202 11.58 -19.54 -14.10
C LYS A 202 12.98 -20.12 -13.94
N LYS A 203 13.76 -20.27 -15.03
CA LYS A 203 15.16 -20.71 -14.97
C LYS A 203 16.06 -19.74 -14.18
N GLN A 204 15.66 -18.48 -14.11
CA GLN A 204 16.38 -17.41 -13.40
C GLN A 204 15.78 -17.13 -12.02
N GLY A 205 14.86 -17.98 -11.52
CA GLY A 205 14.19 -17.77 -10.24
C GLY A 205 13.11 -16.67 -10.26
N ILE A 206 12.72 -16.19 -11.44
CA ILE A 206 11.74 -15.11 -11.60
C ILE A 206 10.35 -15.70 -11.92
N ILE A 207 9.34 -15.24 -11.21
CA ILE A 207 7.94 -15.65 -11.39
C ILE A 207 7.25 -14.66 -12.33
N ALA A 208 6.89 -15.12 -13.52
CA ALA A 208 6.16 -14.28 -14.48
C ALA A 208 4.65 -14.45 -14.30
N LEU A 209 3.92 -13.32 -14.23
CA LEU A 209 2.52 -13.26 -13.84
C LEU A 209 1.70 -12.45 -14.85
N ARG A 210 0.49 -12.91 -15.15
CA ARG A 210 -0.51 -12.20 -15.95
C ARG A 210 -1.71 -11.83 -15.09
N ALA A 211 -2.44 -10.79 -15.47
CA ALA A 211 -3.54 -10.28 -14.67
C ALA A 211 -4.73 -11.26 -14.52
N ASP A 212 -4.83 -12.26 -15.38
CA ASP A 212 -5.85 -13.33 -15.29
C ASP A 212 -5.32 -14.63 -14.65
N ASP A 213 -4.09 -14.65 -14.13
CA ASP A 213 -3.58 -15.81 -13.37
C ASP A 213 -4.34 -15.95 -12.02
N LYS A 214 -4.68 -14.82 -11.40
CA LYS A 214 -5.48 -14.75 -10.16
C LYS A 214 -6.18 -13.39 -10.03
N GLU A 215 -7.46 -13.41 -9.67
CA GLU A 215 -8.21 -12.19 -9.40
C GLU A 215 -7.98 -11.74 -7.94
N TYR A 216 -7.26 -10.63 -7.76
CA TYR A 216 -7.03 -10.02 -6.45
C TYR A 216 -8.07 -8.96 -6.10
N MET A 217 -8.67 -8.37 -7.13
CA MET A 217 -9.70 -7.32 -7.09
C MET A 217 -10.89 -7.70 -7.97
N ASP A 218 -12.07 -7.19 -7.64
CA ASP A 218 -13.33 -7.52 -8.34
C ASP A 218 -13.42 -6.85 -9.72
N ASP A 219 -12.83 -5.66 -9.87
CA ASP A 219 -12.79 -4.92 -11.14
C ASP A 219 -11.48 -5.17 -11.90
N LEU A 220 -11.57 -5.25 -13.23
CA LEU A 220 -10.45 -5.57 -14.12
C LEU A 220 -9.26 -4.62 -13.95
N PHE A 221 -9.48 -3.30 -14.01
CA PHE A 221 -8.38 -2.33 -13.98
C PHE A 221 -7.71 -2.24 -12.60
N PRO A 222 -8.43 -2.21 -11.47
CA PRO A 222 -7.83 -2.41 -10.14
C PRO A 222 -7.05 -3.72 -9.99
N ASN A 223 -7.51 -4.81 -10.62
CA ASN A 223 -6.76 -6.07 -10.62
C ASN A 223 -5.44 -5.93 -11.39
N VAL A 224 -5.46 -5.39 -12.62
CA VAL A 224 -4.26 -5.08 -13.41
C VAL A 224 -3.31 -4.16 -12.64
N LYS A 225 -3.82 -3.11 -11.99
CA LYS A 225 -3.03 -2.23 -11.12
C LYS A 225 -2.34 -2.99 -10.00
N THR A 226 -3.00 -3.98 -9.38
CA THR A 226 -2.40 -4.83 -8.35
C THR A 226 -1.14 -5.53 -8.88
N TYR A 227 -1.16 -6.05 -10.11
CA TYR A 227 0.01 -6.65 -10.74
C TYR A 227 1.08 -5.62 -11.13
N MET A 228 0.69 -4.47 -11.68
CA MET A 228 1.64 -3.39 -12.02
C MET A 228 2.41 -2.90 -10.78
N HIS A 229 1.71 -2.76 -9.64
CA HIS A 229 2.28 -2.35 -8.37
C HIS A 229 3.00 -3.48 -7.63
N GLY A 230 2.48 -4.71 -7.71
CA GLY A 230 3.02 -5.88 -7.03
C GLY A 230 4.30 -6.45 -7.64
N CYS A 231 4.43 -6.44 -8.97
CA CYS A 231 5.59 -7.03 -9.64
C CYS A 231 6.82 -6.11 -9.63
N ASP A 232 8.03 -6.68 -9.66
CA ASP A 232 9.29 -5.92 -9.64
C ASP A 232 9.57 -5.18 -10.96
N PHE A 233 9.21 -5.80 -12.09
CA PHE A 233 9.37 -5.21 -13.42
C PHE A 233 8.29 -5.70 -14.38
N GLY A 234 8.18 -5.04 -15.54
CA GLY A 234 7.24 -5.38 -16.60
C GLY A 234 7.88 -6.08 -17.80
N ILE A 235 7.12 -6.95 -18.47
CA ILE A 235 7.41 -7.48 -19.79
C ILE A 235 6.21 -7.16 -20.67
N ALA A 236 6.40 -6.31 -21.67
CA ALA A 236 5.36 -5.94 -22.62
C ALA A 236 5.57 -6.65 -23.95
N VAL A 237 4.54 -7.32 -24.44
CA VAL A 237 4.53 -7.99 -25.74
C VAL A 237 3.70 -7.15 -26.71
N PHE A 238 4.37 -6.64 -27.74
CA PHE A 238 3.77 -5.97 -28.87
C PHE A 238 3.80 -6.91 -30.07
N ASP A 239 2.64 -7.40 -30.46
CA ASP A 239 2.46 -8.29 -31.60
C ASP A 239 1.38 -7.76 -32.56
N ARG A 240 1.17 -8.51 -33.64
CA ARG A 240 0.11 -8.29 -34.62
C ARG A 240 -0.60 -9.59 -35.00
N ILE A 241 -0.80 -10.46 -34.01
CA ILE A 241 -1.32 -11.82 -34.21
C ILE A 241 -2.79 -11.78 -34.62
N THR A 242 -3.58 -10.93 -33.97
CA THR A 242 -5.03 -10.80 -34.21
C THR A 242 -5.40 -9.54 -34.96
N GLU A 243 -4.63 -8.48 -34.82
CA GLU A 243 -4.87 -7.16 -35.40
C GLU A 243 -3.58 -6.64 -36.04
N ASP A 244 -3.69 -5.78 -37.06
CA ASP A 244 -2.52 -5.23 -37.75
C ASP A 244 -1.77 -4.18 -36.92
N ASP A 245 -2.47 -3.55 -35.97
CA ASP A 245 -1.95 -2.56 -35.03
C ASP A 245 -1.75 -3.16 -33.64
N PHE A 246 -0.91 -2.53 -32.84
CA PHE A 246 -0.64 -2.97 -31.47
C PHE A 246 -1.78 -2.59 -30.50
N ASN A 247 -1.95 -3.38 -29.45
CA ASN A 247 -3.00 -3.16 -28.47
C ASN A 247 -2.74 -1.90 -27.60
N PRO A 248 -3.65 -0.91 -27.57
CA PRO A 248 -3.44 0.34 -26.82
C PRO A 248 -3.43 0.15 -25.30
N ASN A 249 -4.05 -0.91 -24.76
CA ASN A 249 -4.03 -1.20 -23.33
C ASN A 249 -2.63 -1.59 -22.87
N VAL A 250 -1.89 -2.36 -23.69
CA VAL A 250 -0.48 -2.70 -23.41
C VAL A 250 0.36 -1.42 -23.30
N SER A 251 0.11 -0.45 -24.17
CA SER A 251 0.78 0.85 -24.12
C SER A 251 0.45 1.67 -22.88
N LEU A 252 -0.80 1.66 -22.44
CA LEU A 252 -1.23 2.29 -21.19
C LEU A 252 -0.52 1.67 -19.98
N GLU A 253 -0.49 0.35 -19.90
CA GLU A 253 0.17 -0.39 -18.83
C GLU A 253 1.69 -0.11 -18.82
N VAL A 254 2.34 -0.12 -19.99
CA VAL A 254 3.76 0.25 -20.11
C VAL A 254 4.00 1.67 -19.63
N GLY A 255 3.19 2.63 -20.06
CA GLY A 255 3.31 4.02 -19.62
C GLY A 255 3.16 4.17 -18.10
N TYR A 256 2.20 3.44 -17.52
CA TYR A 256 1.96 3.43 -16.08
C TYR A 256 3.15 2.83 -15.31
N VAL A 257 3.66 1.66 -15.73
CA VAL A 257 4.81 0.99 -15.10
C VAL A 257 6.09 1.82 -15.20
N LEU A 258 6.34 2.46 -16.35
CA LEU A 258 7.45 3.39 -16.52
C LEU A 258 7.28 4.66 -15.66
N GLY A 259 6.05 5.17 -15.52
CA GLY A 259 5.73 6.30 -14.66
C GLY A 259 6.01 6.03 -13.17
N MET A 260 5.90 4.77 -12.75
CA MET A 260 6.32 4.31 -11.41
C MET A 260 7.84 4.11 -11.27
N GLY A 261 8.63 4.35 -12.32
CA GLY A 261 10.07 4.16 -12.30
C GLY A 261 10.54 2.70 -12.41
N LYS A 262 9.64 1.75 -12.70
CA LYS A 262 10.00 0.34 -12.86
C LYS A 262 10.60 0.06 -14.23
N ASN A 263 11.46 -0.95 -14.30
CA ASN A 263 12.02 -1.42 -15.58
C ASN A 263 10.94 -2.15 -16.40
N VAL A 264 10.99 -1.99 -17.72
CA VAL A 264 10.13 -2.72 -18.65
C VAL A 264 10.96 -3.32 -19.79
N LEU A 265 10.83 -4.62 -20.02
CA LEU A 265 11.28 -5.27 -21.25
C LEU A 265 10.21 -5.11 -22.32
N LEU A 266 10.55 -4.43 -23.41
CA LEU A 266 9.69 -4.28 -24.58
C LEU A 266 10.04 -5.38 -25.59
N LEU A 267 9.16 -6.37 -25.76
CA LEU A 267 9.24 -7.41 -26.77
C LEU A 267 8.39 -6.98 -27.97
N LYS A 268 8.97 -7.00 -29.16
CA LYS A 268 8.31 -6.59 -30.40
C LYS A 268 8.36 -7.73 -31.41
N ASP A 269 7.21 -8.12 -31.95
CA ASP A 269 7.18 -9.00 -33.12
C ASP A 269 7.95 -8.33 -34.28
N LYS A 270 8.86 -9.08 -34.91
CA LYS A 270 9.62 -8.63 -36.08
C LYS A 270 8.74 -8.14 -37.23
N THR A 271 7.50 -8.65 -37.34
CA THR A 271 6.55 -8.30 -38.40
C THR A 271 5.80 -6.99 -38.13
N LEU A 272 5.89 -6.46 -36.91
CA LEU A 272 5.34 -5.15 -36.54
C LEU A 272 6.27 -4.04 -37.02
N ARG A 273 5.77 -3.13 -37.87
CA ARG A 273 6.60 -2.12 -38.53
C ARG A 273 7.21 -1.13 -37.52
N ALA A 274 6.38 -0.56 -36.66
CA ALA A 274 6.80 0.44 -35.66
C ALA A 274 6.06 0.22 -34.33
N LEU A 275 6.64 0.73 -33.25
CA LEU A 275 5.92 0.99 -32.00
C LEU A 275 5.43 2.44 -32.01
N GLN A 276 4.58 2.85 -31.06
CA GLN A 276 4.24 4.28 -30.92
C GLN A 276 5.48 5.17 -30.81
N THR A 277 5.34 6.42 -31.25
CA THR A 277 6.42 7.43 -31.29
C THR A 277 7.15 7.56 -29.95
N ASP A 278 6.42 7.51 -28.82
CA ASP A 278 7.00 7.63 -27.48
C ASP A 278 7.87 6.43 -27.07
N LEU A 279 7.64 5.25 -27.65
CA LEU A 279 8.47 4.05 -27.46
C LEU A 279 9.51 3.86 -28.57
N THR A 280 9.46 4.65 -29.65
CA THR A 280 10.39 4.53 -30.79
C THR A 280 11.83 4.88 -30.38
N GLY A 281 12.01 5.73 -29.35
CA GLY A 281 13.32 6.02 -28.75
C GLY A 281 13.79 5.02 -27.68
N LYS A 282 12.98 4.01 -27.33
CA LYS A 282 13.34 2.98 -26.33
C LYS A 282 13.98 1.77 -27.02
N LEU A 283 14.93 1.14 -26.33
CA LEU A 283 15.52 -0.12 -26.76
C LEU A 283 14.52 -1.26 -26.55
N TYR A 284 13.92 -1.77 -27.63
CA TYR A 284 13.10 -2.98 -27.64
C TYR A 284 13.91 -4.19 -28.13
N LYS A 285 13.46 -5.39 -27.78
CA LYS A 285 14.03 -6.65 -28.28
C LYS A 285 13.05 -7.29 -29.26
N GLN A 286 13.53 -7.67 -30.44
CA GLN A 286 12.70 -8.25 -31.49
C GLN A 286 12.69 -9.77 -31.41
N PHE A 287 11.52 -10.38 -31.61
CA PHE A 287 11.34 -11.83 -31.68
C PHE A 287 10.43 -12.23 -32.84
N ASP A 288 10.37 -13.53 -33.14
CA ASP A 288 9.58 -14.08 -34.23
C ASP A 288 8.38 -14.86 -33.68
N THR A 289 7.16 -14.40 -33.95
CA THR A 289 5.93 -15.10 -33.55
C THR A 289 5.73 -16.43 -34.28
N THR A 290 6.44 -16.67 -35.39
CA THR A 290 6.46 -17.94 -36.12
C THR A 290 7.53 -18.91 -35.62
N ASP A 291 8.48 -18.44 -34.81
CA ASP A 291 9.56 -19.24 -34.21
C ASP A 291 9.89 -18.74 -32.79
N ILE A 292 8.90 -18.86 -31.91
CA ILE A 292 8.94 -18.33 -30.54
C ILE A 292 10.05 -19.02 -29.73
N GLU A 293 10.14 -20.35 -29.81
CA GLU A 293 11.05 -21.13 -28.96
C GLU A 293 12.52 -20.83 -29.22
N SER A 294 12.91 -20.54 -30.46
CA SER A 294 14.30 -20.26 -30.81
C SER A 294 14.68 -18.79 -30.57
N THR A 295 13.74 -17.86 -30.79
CA THR A 295 14.05 -16.42 -30.86
C THR A 295 13.76 -15.67 -29.56
N LEU A 296 12.66 -15.99 -28.87
CA LEU A 296 12.19 -15.24 -27.71
C LEU A 296 13.09 -15.41 -26.46
N PRO A 297 13.55 -16.63 -26.08
CA PRO A 297 14.36 -16.80 -24.88
C PRO A 297 15.64 -15.97 -24.90
N GLN A 298 16.33 -15.92 -26.04
CA GLN A 298 17.60 -15.19 -26.20
C GLN A 298 17.44 -13.69 -25.93
N GLN A 299 16.29 -13.12 -26.32
CA GLN A 299 15.99 -11.70 -26.10
C GLN A 299 15.74 -11.40 -24.62
N ILE A 300 14.99 -12.27 -23.94
CA ILE A 300 14.70 -12.15 -22.51
C ILE A 300 16.00 -12.30 -21.71
N GLU A 301 16.76 -13.36 -21.95
CA GLU A 301 18.03 -13.64 -21.26
C GLU A 301 19.04 -12.51 -21.46
N LYS A 302 19.17 -11.99 -22.69
CA LYS A 302 20.02 -10.83 -22.97
C LYS A 302 19.59 -9.60 -22.19
N TRP A 303 18.29 -9.29 -22.15
CA TRP A 303 17.79 -8.12 -21.40
C TRP A 303 18.02 -8.25 -19.90
N LEU A 304 17.80 -9.44 -19.33
CA LEU A 304 18.05 -9.70 -17.91
C LEU A 304 19.53 -9.49 -17.56
N ALA A 305 20.44 -9.97 -18.42
CA ALA A 305 21.88 -9.75 -18.28
C ALA A 305 22.25 -8.27 -18.40
N ASP A 306 21.74 -7.56 -19.43
CA ASP A 306 22.01 -6.14 -19.67
C ASP A 306 21.56 -5.26 -18.48
N LYS A 307 20.48 -5.65 -17.80
CA LYS A 307 19.88 -4.90 -16.68
C LYS A 307 20.39 -5.29 -15.30
N GLY A 308 21.25 -6.31 -15.19
CA GLY A 308 21.75 -6.80 -13.90
C GLY A 308 20.65 -7.39 -13.01
N VAL A 309 19.56 -7.89 -13.62
CA VAL A 309 18.42 -8.48 -12.91
C VAL A 309 18.76 -9.88 -12.37
N VAL A 310 19.83 -10.49 -12.90
CA VAL A 310 20.37 -11.80 -12.49
C VAL A 310 21.82 -11.59 -12.05
N SER A 311 22.17 -12.09 -10.86
CA SER A 311 23.56 -12.23 -10.41
C SER A 311 24.19 -13.45 -11.08
N LYS A 312 25.38 -13.28 -11.67
CA LYS A 312 26.20 -14.41 -12.16
C LYS A 312 26.58 -15.37 -11.02
#